data_AF-A0A5M4ADW6-F1
#
_entry.id   AF-A0A5M4ADW6-F1
#
_cell.length_a   1.000
_cell.length_b   1.000
_cell.length_c   1.000
_cell.angle_alpha   90.00
_cell.angle_beta   90.00
_cell.angle_gamma   90.00
#
_symmetry.space_group_name_H-M   'P 1'
#
loop_
_entity.id
_entity.type
_entity.pdbx_description
1 polymer ?
#
loop_
_entity_poly.entity_id
_entity_poly.type
_entity_poly.pdbx_seq_one_letter_code
_entity_poly.pdbx_strand_id
1 'polypeptide(L)'
;MEIDKKFNRVKTKTENFYISTYGKNADVSNLYQGKVKCKLLHSKDDSIVFPDQIFIAEKGTSFKWIQPLTFLVNLLVKDEEIIHCGFFVDISAGNTLNVEFTNNDFVKNLPDNSAIYNCKIFGPKNITDYATGEGEVIDGIPHLYLYHHTLPRYKELILKSSELKLSKWNIQGTKKLSNIGYFYLTALNRIQVNNDLEQIAMSSRGAIYLLLDNYEYPKKITFNKAENIKNGVLELKVYRENTLNRKASIKFLVDSSVIAPKHLWKHAPNNQPVFYEICMPFIYRIGGESELTLGFKKDVISNQKNIKMLDYQVVGLGNSFSGLEAPYDEENTEHIFKIEKLNTDTNILEFWFENSNTDQFSEKIIDIQKFEKTPPDNV
;
A
#
# COMPACT_ATOMS: atom_id res chain seq x y z
N MET A 1 -23.13 13.39 10.52
CA MET A 1 -21.91 12.59 10.31
C MET A 1 -22.24 11.58 9.23
N GLU A 2 -21.39 11.44 8.23
CA GLU A 2 -21.62 10.56 7.07
C GLU A 2 -20.47 9.57 6.96
N ILE A 3 -20.78 8.29 6.76
CA ILE A 3 -19.75 7.27 6.51
C ILE A 3 -19.34 7.35 5.05
N ASP A 4 -18.09 7.70 4.79
CA ASP A 4 -17.48 7.61 3.48
C ASP A 4 -16.92 6.19 3.30
N LYS A 5 -17.74 5.35 2.67
CA LYS A 5 -17.45 3.95 2.37
C LYS A 5 -16.25 3.76 1.43
N LYS A 6 -15.76 4.80 0.75
CA LYS A 6 -14.63 4.70 -0.18
C LYS A 6 -13.27 4.77 0.51
N PHE A 7 -13.16 5.57 1.57
CA PHE A 7 -11.89 5.89 2.22
C PHE A 7 -11.85 5.53 3.71
N ASN A 8 -12.73 4.64 4.16
CA ASN A 8 -12.79 4.14 5.53
C ASN A 8 -12.82 5.25 6.60
N ARG A 9 -13.72 6.22 6.43
CA ARG A 9 -13.78 7.40 7.32
C ARG A 9 -15.20 7.87 7.60
N VAL A 10 -15.36 8.57 8.72
CA VAL A 10 -16.56 9.35 9.04
C VAL A 10 -16.29 10.81 8.73
N LYS A 11 -17.10 11.40 7.86
CA LYS A 11 -17.05 12.83 7.54
C LYS A 11 -17.92 13.65 8.46
N THR A 12 -17.37 14.77 8.89
CA THR A 12 -18.11 15.88 9.49
C THR A 12 -18.00 17.12 8.59
N LYS A 13 -18.53 18.26 9.05
CA LYS A 13 -18.38 19.52 8.30
C LYS A 13 -16.94 20.04 8.28
N THR A 14 -16.13 19.64 9.25
CA THR A 14 -14.81 20.24 9.51
C THR A 14 -13.67 19.23 9.54
N GLU A 15 -13.98 17.94 9.69
CA GLU A 15 -12.98 16.89 9.96
C GLU A 15 -13.36 15.57 9.29
N ASN A 16 -12.34 14.74 9.07
CA ASN A 16 -12.48 13.38 8.56
C ASN A 16 -11.84 12.42 9.56
N PHE A 17 -12.65 11.54 10.17
CA PHE A 17 -12.16 10.55 11.12
C PHE A 17 -11.95 9.22 10.41
N TYR A 18 -10.69 8.91 10.11
CA TYR A 18 -10.31 7.61 9.55
C TYR A 18 -10.44 6.52 10.61
N ILE A 19 -11.07 5.41 10.22
CA ILE A 19 -11.41 4.32 11.11
C ILE A 19 -10.24 3.34 11.12
N SER A 20 -9.59 3.16 12.27
CA SER A 20 -8.49 2.20 12.45
C SER A 20 -8.94 0.87 13.08
N THR A 21 -10.25 0.63 13.18
CA THR A 21 -10.79 -0.65 13.64
C THR A 21 -11.32 -1.45 12.45
N TYR A 22 -10.78 -2.63 12.25
CA TYR A 22 -11.08 -3.51 11.13
C TYR A 22 -11.90 -4.75 11.57
N GLY A 23 -12.39 -5.55 10.63
CA GLY A 23 -12.96 -6.88 10.90
C GLY A 23 -14.27 -6.94 11.69
N LYS A 24 -15.02 -5.84 11.82
CA LYS A 24 -16.26 -5.82 12.63
C LYS A 24 -17.48 -6.41 11.92
N ASN A 25 -17.48 -6.44 10.59
CA ASN A 25 -18.60 -6.85 9.75
C ASN A 25 -18.14 -7.88 8.69
N ALA A 26 -18.11 -9.16 9.05
CA ALA A 26 -17.77 -10.24 8.13
C ALA A 26 -19.00 -10.75 7.37
N ASP A 27 -19.60 -9.92 6.51
CA ASP A 27 -20.63 -10.37 5.57
C ASP A 27 -19.98 -10.93 4.29
N VAL A 28 -19.87 -12.25 4.23
CA VAL A 28 -19.34 -13.00 3.07
C VAL A 28 -20.44 -13.75 2.31
N SER A 29 -21.68 -13.25 2.35
CA SER A 29 -22.84 -13.96 1.83
C SER A 29 -23.02 -13.89 0.31
N ASN A 30 -22.38 -12.93 -0.38
CA ASN A 30 -22.55 -12.74 -1.82
C ASN A 30 -21.24 -13.00 -2.56
N LEU A 31 -21.32 -13.79 -3.63
CA LEU A 31 -20.20 -14.11 -4.50
C LEU A 31 -20.12 -13.13 -5.68
N TYR A 32 -18.92 -12.62 -5.93
CA TYR A 32 -18.55 -11.83 -7.09
C TYR A 32 -17.38 -12.49 -7.82
N GLN A 33 -17.32 -12.28 -9.13
CA GLN A 33 -16.16 -12.63 -9.94
C GLN A 33 -15.28 -11.39 -10.10
N GLY A 34 -13.98 -11.57 -10.01
CA GLY A 34 -13.04 -10.48 -10.12
C GLY A 34 -11.64 -10.96 -10.43
N LYS A 35 -10.68 -10.07 -10.20
CA LYS A 35 -9.25 -10.39 -10.28
C LYS A 35 -8.54 -9.89 -9.05
N VAL A 36 -7.44 -10.52 -8.70
CA VAL A 36 -6.56 -10.07 -7.63
C VAL A 36 -5.13 -9.99 -8.12
N LYS A 37 -4.44 -8.90 -7.76
CA LYS A 37 -3.01 -8.73 -7.97
C LYS A 37 -2.29 -9.12 -6.69
N CYS A 38 -1.40 -10.09 -6.78
CA CYS A 38 -0.64 -10.60 -5.65
C CYS A 38 0.87 -10.51 -5.89
N LYS A 39 1.65 -10.39 -4.81
CA LYS A 39 3.10 -10.61 -4.83
C LYS A 39 3.45 -11.71 -3.83
N LEU A 40 4.47 -12.50 -4.14
CA LEU A 40 5.05 -13.41 -3.17
C LEU A 40 6.24 -12.71 -2.49
N LEU A 41 6.20 -12.66 -1.16
CA LEU A 41 7.18 -11.97 -0.33
C LEU A 41 7.85 -12.97 0.61
N HIS A 42 9.16 -12.86 0.76
CA HIS A 42 9.96 -13.72 1.63
C HIS A 42 10.68 -12.91 2.70
N SER A 43 10.68 -13.40 3.93
CA SER A 43 11.55 -12.98 5.02
C SER A 43 12.51 -14.10 5.39
N LYS A 44 13.33 -13.89 6.43
CA LYS A 44 14.16 -14.98 6.98
C LYS A 44 13.33 -16.12 7.58
N ASP A 45 12.13 -15.80 8.08
CA ASP A 45 11.37 -16.70 8.93
C ASP A 45 10.09 -17.23 8.26
N ASP A 46 9.55 -16.46 7.31
CA ASP A 46 8.27 -16.77 6.68
C ASP A 46 8.15 -16.22 5.27
N SER A 47 7.04 -16.55 4.63
CA SER A 47 6.67 -16.05 3.31
C SER A 47 5.18 -15.74 3.28
N ILE A 48 4.76 -14.80 2.45
CA ILE A 48 3.34 -14.39 2.35
C ILE A 48 2.95 -14.08 0.92
N VAL A 49 1.71 -14.39 0.58
CA VAL A 49 1.06 -13.93 -0.65
C VAL A 49 0.37 -12.61 -0.34
N PHE A 50 1.04 -11.50 -0.65
CA PHE A 50 0.53 -10.17 -0.39
C PHE A 50 -0.56 -9.79 -1.40
N PRO A 51 -1.81 -9.51 -0.98
CA PRO A 51 -2.87 -9.01 -1.84
C PRO A 51 -2.71 -7.50 -2.08
N ASP A 52 -2.10 -7.13 -3.20
CA ASP A 52 -1.76 -5.74 -3.52
C ASP A 52 -3.01 -4.91 -3.90
N GLN A 53 -3.84 -5.42 -4.82
CA GLN A 53 -5.12 -4.83 -5.21
C GLN A 53 -6.15 -5.90 -5.59
N ILE A 54 -7.43 -5.61 -5.32
CA ILE A 54 -8.57 -6.44 -5.73
C ILE A 54 -9.40 -5.66 -6.76
N PHE A 55 -9.78 -6.33 -7.85
CA PHE A 55 -10.53 -5.76 -8.96
C PHE A 55 -11.89 -6.45 -9.09
N ILE A 56 -12.95 -5.66 -9.11
CA ILE A 56 -14.32 -6.11 -9.37
C ILE A 56 -14.67 -5.65 -10.78
N ALA A 57 -14.88 -6.62 -11.67
CA ALA A 57 -15.13 -6.35 -13.08
C ALA A 57 -16.45 -5.57 -13.25
N GLU A 58 -16.42 -4.57 -14.12
CA GLU A 58 -17.60 -3.83 -14.57
C GLU A 58 -17.83 -4.13 -16.06
N LYS A 59 -18.44 -3.20 -16.82
CA LYS A 59 -18.67 -3.38 -18.26
C LYS A 59 -17.38 -3.14 -19.07
N GLY A 60 -17.11 -4.04 -20.02
CA GLY A 60 -16.00 -3.90 -20.96
C GLY A 60 -14.63 -4.01 -20.28
N THR A 61 -13.77 -3.01 -20.49
CA THR A 61 -12.44 -2.93 -19.87
C THR A 61 -12.44 -2.21 -18.52
N SER A 62 -13.57 -1.61 -18.11
CA SER A 62 -13.66 -0.87 -16.86
C SER A 62 -13.77 -1.80 -15.65
N PHE A 63 -13.26 -1.34 -14.51
CA PHE A 63 -13.41 -2.02 -13.23
C PHE A 63 -13.46 -1.03 -12.07
N LYS A 64 -14.01 -1.49 -10.95
CA LYS A 64 -13.79 -0.90 -9.65
C LYS A 64 -12.73 -1.68 -8.91
N TRP A 65 -11.94 -1.00 -8.08
CA TRP A 65 -10.90 -1.67 -7.31
C TRP A 65 -10.97 -1.30 -5.85
N ILE A 66 -10.55 -2.25 -5.02
CA ILE A 66 -10.50 -2.15 -3.56
C ILE A 66 -9.03 -2.23 -3.16
N GLN A 67 -8.62 -1.27 -2.33
CA GLN A 67 -7.39 -1.35 -1.57
C GLN A 67 -7.68 -2.15 -0.29
N PRO A 68 -7.08 -3.34 -0.10
CA PRO A 68 -7.08 -3.97 1.21
C PRO A 68 -6.51 -3.00 2.26
N LEU A 69 -7.07 -3.03 3.47
CA LEU A 69 -6.56 -2.25 4.61
C LEU A 69 -5.72 -3.15 5.52
N THR A 70 -6.21 -4.35 5.77
CA THR A 70 -5.48 -5.43 6.43
C THR A 70 -5.76 -6.75 5.72
N PHE A 71 -4.97 -7.78 6.01
CA PHE A 71 -5.26 -9.14 5.61
C PHE A 71 -4.73 -10.16 6.63
N LEU A 72 -5.44 -11.28 6.76
CA LEU A 72 -4.98 -12.44 7.53
C LEU A 72 -3.97 -13.26 6.72
N VAL A 73 -3.20 -14.11 7.42
CA VAL A 73 -2.31 -15.08 6.77
C VAL A 73 -3.03 -15.90 5.70
N ASN A 74 -2.33 -16.17 4.60
CA ASN A 74 -2.90 -16.90 3.45
C ASN A 74 -3.07 -18.38 3.79
N LEU A 75 -4.22 -18.93 3.43
CA LEU A 75 -4.48 -20.38 3.49
C LEU A 75 -4.15 -20.99 2.13
N LEU A 76 -3.11 -21.83 2.11
CA LEU A 76 -2.66 -22.55 0.93
C LEU A 76 -2.93 -24.05 1.11
N VAL A 77 -3.66 -24.66 0.18
CA VAL A 77 -3.99 -26.09 0.21
C VAL A 77 -3.75 -26.67 -1.18
N LYS A 78 -2.92 -27.72 -1.26
CA LYS A 78 -2.72 -28.48 -2.50
C LYS A 78 -3.59 -29.73 -2.46
N ASP A 79 -4.46 -29.86 -3.45
CA ASP A 79 -5.29 -31.03 -3.71
C ASP A 79 -4.95 -31.56 -5.12
N GLU A 80 -4.23 -32.68 -5.18
CA GLU A 80 -3.61 -33.20 -6.40
C GLU A 80 -2.77 -32.12 -7.12
N GLU A 81 -3.19 -31.71 -8.33
CA GLU A 81 -2.53 -30.68 -9.15
C GLU A 81 -3.10 -29.27 -8.93
N ILE A 82 -4.18 -29.15 -8.16
CA ILE A 82 -4.84 -27.88 -7.89
C ILE A 82 -4.32 -27.32 -6.57
N ILE A 83 -3.78 -26.12 -6.63
CA ILE A 83 -3.33 -25.38 -5.44
C ILE A 83 -4.32 -24.26 -5.19
N HIS A 84 -5.02 -24.33 -4.07
CA HIS A 84 -5.96 -23.32 -3.59
C HIS A 84 -5.26 -22.28 -2.74
N CYS A 85 -5.61 -21.01 -2.94
CA CYS A 85 -5.24 -19.89 -2.09
C CYS A 85 -6.49 -19.14 -1.65
N GLY A 86 -6.62 -18.94 -0.34
CA GLY A 86 -7.67 -18.13 0.27
C GLY A 86 -7.09 -17.14 1.26
N PHE A 87 -7.66 -15.95 1.35
CA PHE A 87 -7.36 -15.02 2.44
C PHE A 87 -8.53 -14.09 2.72
N PHE A 88 -8.59 -13.63 3.97
CA PHE A 88 -9.51 -12.60 4.42
C PHE A 88 -8.83 -11.24 4.36
N VAL A 89 -9.49 -10.26 3.77
CA VAL A 89 -9.04 -8.86 3.77
C VAL A 89 -10.08 -7.97 4.43
N ASP A 90 -9.64 -7.04 5.28
CA ASP A 90 -10.52 -5.98 5.72
C ASP A 90 -10.51 -4.82 4.74
N ILE A 91 -11.70 -4.27 4.54
CA ILE A 91 -11.96 -3.15 3.65
C ILE A 91 -12.70 -2.05 4.43
N SER A 92 -13.02 -0.98 3.72
CA SER A 92 -13.65 0.19 4.29
C SER A 92 -14.97 -0.09 5.03
N ALA A 93 -15.24 0.73 6.05
CA ALA A 93 -16.39 0.67 6.94
C ALA A 93 -16.47 -0.65 7.76
N GLY A 94 -15.32 -1.25 8.03
CA GLY A 94 -15.18 -2.44 8.88
C GLY A 94 -15.68 -3.74 8.24
N ASN A 95 -15.86 -3.76 6.93
CA ASN A 95 -16.27 -4.98 6.21
C ASN A 95 -15.07 -5.88 5.96
N THR A 96 -15.30 -7.19 5.87
CA THR A 96 -14.29 -8.18 5.52
C THR A 96 -14.70 -8.92 4.25
N LEU A 97 -13.77 -9.15 3.34
CA LEU A 97 -13.95 -9.99 2.16
C LEU A 97 -13.19 -11.31 2.35
N ASN A 98 -13.71 -12.40 1.79
CA ASN A 98 -12.95 -13.61 1.53
C ASN A 98 -12.62 -13.68 0.04
N VAL A 99 -11.34 -13.81 -0.31
CA VAL A 99 -10.88 -13.92 -1.70
C VAL A 99 -10.25 -15.28 -1.92
N GLU A 100 -10.72 -15.99 -2.93
CA GLU A 100 -10.29 -17.35 -3.26
C GLU A 100 -9.89 -17.47 -4.73
N PHE A 101 -8.79 -18.15 -5.00
CA PHE A 101 -8.32 -18.50 -6.35
C PHE A 101 -7.43 -19.74 -6.30
N THR A 102 -7.13 -20.29 -7.47
CA THR A 102 -6.26 -21.45 -7.66
C THR A 102 -5.08 -21.15 -8.59
N ASN A 103 -4.13 -22.07 -8.69
CA ASN A 103 -3.05 -21.98 -9.70
C ASN A 103 -3.62 -21.95 -11.13
N ASN A 104 -4.73 -22.66 -11.38
CA ASN A 104 -5.42 -22.64 -12.66
C ASN A 104 -6.09 -21.30 -12.99
N ASP A 105 -6.30 -20.44 -12.00
CA ASP A 105 -6.86 -19.09 -12.20
C ASP A 105 -5.81 -18.05 -12.60
N PHE A 106 -4.54 -18.45 -12.74
CA PHE A 106 -3.44 -17.60 -13.17
C PHE A 106 -3.73 -16.96 -14.54
N VAL A 107 -3.54 -15.65 -14.61
CA VAL A 107 -3.74 -14.87 -15.84
C VAL A 107 -2.40 -14.50 -16.46
N LYS A 108 -1.51 -13.88 -15.68
CA LYS A 108 -0.19 -13.40 -16.12
C LYS A 108 0.66 -12.89 -14.96
N ASN A 109 1.98 -12.94 -15.16
CA ASN A 109 2.94 -12.16 -14.39
C ASN A 109 3.06 -10.73 -14.96
N LEU A 110 3.33 -9.76 -14.09
CA LEU A 110 3.54 -8.35 -14.41
C LEU A 110 5.03 -7.96 -14.19
N PRO A 111 5.50 -6.87 -14.83
CA PRO A 111 6.89 -6.43 -14.71
C PRO A 111 7.39 -6.11 -13.30
N ASP A 112 6.49 -5.86 -12.34
CA ASP A 112 6.83 -5.64 -10.93
C ASP A 112 6.88 -6.93 -10.10
N ASN A 113 7.00 -8.08 -10.76
CA ASN A 113 7.01 -9.42 -10.17
C ASN A 113 5.72 -9.74 -9.38
N SER A 114 4.61 -9.10 -9.74
CA SER A 114 3.30 -9.49 -9.26
C SER A 114 2.62 -10.43 -10.26
N ALA A 115 1.63 -11.18 -9.78
CA ALA A 115 0.80 -12.05 -10.58
C ALA A 115 -0.67 -11.63 -10.49
N ILE A 116 -1.38 -11.72 -11.61
CA ILE A 116 -2.83 -11.52 -11.67
C ILE A 116 -3.51 -12.88 -11.73
N TYR A 117 -4.52 -13.07 -10.88
CA TYR A 117 -5.40 -14.24 -10.90
C TYR A 117 -6.83 -13.79 -11.14
N ASN A 118 -7.61 -14.61 -11.85
CA ASN A 118 -9.06 -14.58 -11.69
C ASN A 118 -9.38 -15.06 -10.26
N CYS A 119 -10.44 -14.54 -9.65
CA CYS A 119 -10.77 -14.92 -8.28
C CYS A 119 -12.27 -14.82 -8.00
N LYS A 120 -12.68 -15.60 -7.00
CA LYS A 120 -13.98 -15.48 -6.34
C LYS A 120 -13.81 -14.53 -5.16
N ILE A 121 -14.70 -13.54 -5.07
CA ILE A 121 -14.71 -12.55 -4.01
C ILE A 121 -16.04 -12.68 -3.27
N PHE A 122 -16.00 -13.09 -2.01
CA PHE A 122 -17.17 -13.17 -1.15
C PHE A 122 -17.24 -11.92 -0.27
N GLY A 123 -18.40 -11.25 -0.27
CA GLY A 123 -18.56 -9.98 0.42
C GLY A 123 -20.02 -9.53 0.55
N PRO A 124 -20.24 -8.28 1.00
CA PRO A 124 -21.58 -7.73 1.16
C PRO A 124 -22.23 -7.44 -0.20
N LYS A 125 -23.58 -7.48 -0.25
CA LYS A 125 -24.38 -7.30 -1.48
C LYS A 125 -24.05 -6.03 -2.28
N ASN A 126 -23.57 -4.99 -1.60
CA ASN A 126 -23.21 -3.70 -2.18
C ASN A 126 -21.68 -3.50 -2.23
N ILE A 127 -20.91 -4.56 -2.53
CA ILE A 127 -19.44 -4.55 -2.52
C ILE A 127 -18.82 -3.35 -3.27
N THR A 128 -19.43 -2.91 -4.37
CA THR A 128 -18.94 -1.82 -5.22
C THR A 128 -19.09 -0.43 -4.61
N ASP A 129 -19.83 -0.28 -3.50
CA ASP A 129 -19.89 0.95 -2.69
C ASP A 129 -18.61 1.17 -1.87
N TYR A 130 -17.87 0.08 -1.60
CA TYR A 130 -16.64 0.10 -0.80
C TYR A 130 -15.38 0.17 -1.68
N ALA A 131 -15.55 0.31 -3.00
CA ALA A 131 -14.45 0.46 -3.94
C ALA A 131 -13.63 1.73 -3.64
N THR A 132 -12.32 1.55 -3.46
CA THR A 132 -11.34 2.64 -3.25
C THR A 132 -11.19 3.50 -4.49
N GLY A 133 -11.44 2.96 -5.68
CA GLY A 133 -11.38 3.71 -6.92
C GLY A 133 -11.91 2.96 -8.13
N GLU A 134 -11.70 3.58 -9.29
CA GLU A 134 -12.05 3.05 -10.60
C GLU A 134 -10.77 2.89 -11.42
N GLY A 135 -10.84 2.10 -12.48
CA GLY A 135 -9.75 1.86 -13.39
C GLY A 135 -10.19 1.19 -14.68
N GLU A 136 -9.23 0.98 -15.56
CA GLU A 136 -9.44 0.39 -16.89
C GLU A 136 -8.31 -0.57 -17.22
N VAL A 137 -8.63 -1.65 -17.92
CA VAL A 137 -7.63 -2.58 -18.45
C VAL A 137 -7.16 -2.06 -19.80
N ILE A 138 -5.86 -1.80 -19.91
CA ILE A 138 -5.18 -1.41 -21.16
C ILE A 138 -4.12 -2.46 -21.43
N ASP A 139 -4.15 -3.07 -22.62
CA ASP A 139 -3.21 -4.13 -23.04
C ASP A 139 -3.09 -5.28 -22.02
N GLY A 140 -4.23 -5.64 -21.40
CA GLY A 140 -4.30 -6.68 -20.39
C GLY A 140 -3.63 -6.32 -19.05
N ILE A 141 -3.34 -5.05 -18.79
CA ILE A 141 -2.78 -4.56 -17.52
C ILE A 141 -3.81 -3.64 -16.84
N PRO A 142 -4.15 -3.88 -15.56
CA PRO A 142 -4.99 -2.96 -14.80
C PRO A 142 -4.31 -1.59 -14.67
N HIS A 143 -5.01 -0.53 -15.05
CA HIS A 143 -4.59 0.84 -14.78
C HIS A 143 -5.57 1.50 -13.81
N LEU A 144 -5.04 2.17 -12.79
CA LEU A 144 -5.81 2.76 -11.69
C LEU A 144 -5.96 4.25 -11.88
N TYR A 145 -7.15 4.80 -11.65
CA TYR A 145 -7.30 6.24 -11.54
C TYR A 145 -6.77 6.74 -10.19
N LEU A 146 -5.68 7.50 -10.25
CA LEU A 146 -4.99 8.08 -9.09
C LEU A 146 -4.80 9.59 -9.27
N TYR A 147 -4.51 10.28 -8.18
CA TYR A 147 -4.49 11.73 -8.14
C TYR A 147 -3.18 12.29 -7.60
N HIS A 148 -2.64 13.29 -8.29
CA HIS A 148 -1.54 14.10 -7.81
C HIS A 148 -2.05 15.45 -7.30
N HIS A 149 -1.68 15.83 -6.07
CA HIS A 149 -2.12 17.07 -5.43
C HIS A 149 -1.03 18.12 -5.37
N THR A 150 -1.34 19.32 -5.86
CA THR A 150 -0.38 20.41 -6.00
C THR A 150 -1.07 21.77 -5.96
N LEU A 151 -0.33 22.84 -6.28
CA LEU A 151 -0.88 24.18 -6.47
C LEU A 151 -1.36 24.40 -7.92
N PRO A 152 -2.37 25.25 -8.17
CA PRO A 152 -2.88 25.53 -9.52
C PRO A 152 -1.79 25.86 -10.54
N ARG A 153 -0.84 26.73 -10.19
CA ARG A 153 0.29 27.11 -11.04
C ARG A 153 1.16 25.92 -11.48
N TYR A 154 1.35 24.92 -10.61
CA TYR A 154 2.16 23.75 -10.93
C TYR A 154 1.38 22.73 -11.74
N LYS A 155 0.07 22.63 -11.52
CA LYS A 155 -0.82 21.83 -12.39
C LYS A 155 -0.73 22.29 -13.83
N GLU A 156 -0.78 23.60 -14.09
CA GLU A 156 -0.65 24.15 -15.45
C GLU A 156 0.70 23.78 -16.09
N LEU A 157 1.79 23.90 -15.33
CA LEU A 157 3.13 23.53 -15.82
C LEU A 157 3.26 22.04 -16.13
N ILE A 158 2.73 21.16 -15.26
CA ILE A 158 2.75 19.70 -15.46
C ILE A 158 1.96 19.33 -16.72
N LEU A 159 0.73 19.85 -16.88
CA LEU A 159 -0.10 19.56 -18.03
C LEU A 159 0.50 20.07 -19.35
N LYS A 160 1.19 21.22 -19.32
CA LYS A 160 1.86 21.78 -20.50
C LYS A 160 3.12 20.99 -20.89
N SER A 161 3.92 20.56 -19.91
CA SER A 161 5.17 19.85 -20.16
C SER A 161 4.98 18.35 -20.41
N SER A 162 3.91 17.76 -19.88
CA SER A 162 3.75 16.30 -19.79
C SER A 162 4.86 15.59 -19.00
N GLU A 163 5.52 16.33 -18.10
CA GLU A 163 6.63 15.85 -17.28
C GLU A 163 6.29 15.87 -15.79
N LEU A 164 6.72 14.82 -15.09
CA LEU A 164 6.54 14.62 -13.66
C LEU A 164 7.90 14.63 -12.98
N LYS A 165 8.11 15.64 -12.13
CA LYS A 165 9.32 15.72 -11.30
C LYS A 165 9.24 14.73 -10.16
N LEU A 166 10.33 14.00 -9.96
CA LEU A 166 10.49 13.07 -8.86
C LEU A 166 10.88 13.82 -7.57
N SER A 167 10.27 13.43 -6.46
CA SER A 167 10.70 13.82 -5.13
C SER A 167 11.95 13.03 -4.74
N LYS A 168 12.95 13.72 -4.20
CA LYS A 168 14.15 13.09 -3.65
C LYS A 168 13.97 12.62 -2.21
N TRP A 169 12.76 12.65 -1.67
CA TRP A 169 12.52 12.33 -0.27
C TRP A 169 11.85 10.96 -0.10
N ASN A 170 12.25 10.26 0.96
CA ASN A 170 11.61 9.03 1.43
C ASN A 170 10.14 9.25 1.80
N ILE A 171 9.42 8.16 2.11
CA ILE A 171 7.98 8.24 2.42
C ILE A 171 7.67 9.12 3.64
N GLN A 172 8.56 9.14 4.65
CA GLN A 172 8.45 10.02 5.81
C GLN A 172 8.65 11.52 5.45
N GLY A 173 9.35 11.79 4.35
CA GLY A 173 9.66 13.13 3.85
C GLY A 173 10.74 13.86 4.66
N THR A 174 11.61 13.11 5.33
CA THR A 174 12.64 13.62 6.26
C THR A 174 14.06 13.31 5.81
N LYS A 175 14.24 12.33 4.93
CA LYS A 175 15.55 11.88 4.42
C LYS A 175 15.59 11.92 2.90
N LYS A 176 16.75 12.33 2.36
CA LYS A 176 16.97 12.39 0.91
C LYS A 176 17.52 11.08 0.38
N LEU A 177 17.01 10.68 -0.78
CA LEU A 177 17.37 9.50 -1.54
C LEU A 177 18.38 9.88 -2.62
N SER A 178 19.39 9.04 -2.83
CA SER A 178 20.48 9.29 -3.78
C SER A 178 20.38 8.47 -5.06
N ASN A 179 19.72 7.30 -5.02
CA ASN A 179 19.67 6.35 -6.14
C ASN A 179 18.27 6.12 -6.73
N ILE A 180 17.26 6.81 -6.22
CA ILE A 180 15.87 6.73 -6.68
C ILE A 180 15.12 8.00 -6.26
N GLY A 181 14.18 8.45 -7.10
CA GLY A 181 13.19 9.46 -6.74
C GLY A 181 11.77 8.92 -6.89
N TYR A 182 10.81 9.54 -6.20
CA TYR A 182 9.42 9.09 -6.19
C TYR A 182 8.45 10.15 -6.69
N PHE A 183 7.56 9.77 -7.60
CA PHE A 183 6.36 10.55 -7.92
C PHE A 183 5.18 10.05 -7.09
N TYR A 184 4.64 10.91 -6.22
CA TYR A 184 3.59 10.56 -5.27
C TYR A 184 2.19 10.87 -5.80
N LEU A 185 1.30 9.91 -5.56
CA LEU A 185 -0.09 9.83 -5.98
C LEU A 185 -0.95 9.33 -4.81
N THR A 186 -2.26 9.55 -4.91
CA THR A 186 -3.22 9.03 -3.93
C THR A 186 -4.56 8.67 -4.59
N ALA A 187 -5.32 7.76 -3.97
CA ALA A 187 -6.70 7.50 -4.36
C ALA A 187 -7.67 8.65 -3.98
N LEU A 188 -7.25 9.52 -3.06
CA LEU A 188 -8.04 10.69 -2.64
C LEU A 188 -8.11 11.70 -3.77
N ASN A 189 -9.30 11.98 -4.30
CA ASN A 189 -9.46 12.94 -5.40
C ASN A 189 -9.24 14.40 -4.98
N ARG A 190 -9.29 14.70 -3.69
CA ARG A 190 -9.05 16.02 -3.07
C ARG A 190 -8.48 15.85 -1.66
N ILE A 191 -7.65 16.80 -1.23
CA ILE A 191 -7.21 16.97 0.17
C ILE A 191 -7.95 18.18 0.73
N GLN A 192 -8.83 17.96 1.71
CA GLN A 192 -9.71 19.01 2.24
C GLN A 192 -9.33 19.41 3.66
N VAL A 193 -9.00 18.42 4.50
CA VAL A 193 -8.74 18.61 5.94
C VAL A 193 -7.41 17.98 6.34
N ASN A 194 -6.91 18.31 7.53
CA ASN A 194 -5.61 17.81 7.99
C ASN A 194 -5.56 16.28 8.07
N ASN A 195 -6.67 15.61 8.43
CA ASN A 195 -6.70 14.15 8.48
C ASN A 195 -6.47 13.52 7.09
N ASP A 196 -6.81 14.21 6.00
CA ASP A 196 -6.49 13.73 4.65
C ASP A 196 -4.97 13.79 4.38
N LEU A 197 -4.26 14.77 4.95
CA LEU A 197 -2.79 14.84 4.89
C LEU A 197 -2.15 13.68 5.64
N GLU A 198 -2.70 13.34 6.82
CA GLU A 198 -2.19 12.25 7.66
C GLU A 198 -2.21 10.93 6.90
N GLN A 199 -3.26 10.66 6.12
CA GLN A 199 -3.35 9.47 5.26
C GLN A 199 -2.36 9.44 4.09
N ILE A 200 -1.67 10.55 3.83
CA ILE A 200 -0.61 10.63 2.82
C ILE A 200 0.75 10.93 3.43
N ALA A 201 0.98 10.45 4.66
CA ALA A 201 2.24 10.57 5.41
C ALA A 201 2.70 12.04 5.59
N MET A 202 1.74 12.96 5.73
CA MET A 202 2.00 14.37 5.99
C MET A 202 1.16 14.86 7.16
N SER A 203 1.55 15.96 7.81
CA SER A 203 0.74 16.53 8.89
C SER A 203 1.01 18.02 9.05
N SER A 204 -0.01 18.82 9.35
CA SER A 204 0.20 20.25 9.70
C SER A 204 1.06 20.44 10.94
N ARG A 205 1.09 19.45 11.84
CA ARG A 205 1.95 19.45 13.04
C ARG A 205 3.34 18.88 12.75
N GLY A 206 3.51 18.16 11.63
CA GLY A 206 4.74 17.43 11.29
C GLY A 206 4.93 16.16 12.12
N ALA A 207 3.85 15.59 12.65
CA ALA A 207 3.86 14.33 13.39
C ALA A 207 2.57 13.54 13.18
N ILE A 208 2.69 12.22 13.25
CA ILE A 208 1.59 11.24 13.36
C ILE A 208 1.85 10.33 14.57
N TYR A 209 0.80 9.65 15.04
CA TYR A 209 0.89 8.77 16.21
C TYR A 209 0.49 7.35 15.83
N LEU A 210 1.31 6.39 16.25
CA LEU A 210 1.10 4.96 16.04
C LEU A 210 1.02 4.26 17.40
N LEU A 211 0.31 3.14 17.47
CA LEU A 211 0.09 2.39 18.71
C LEU A 211 0.72 1.00 18.58
N LEU A 212 1.37 0.54 19.66
CA LEU A 212 1.85 -0.83 19.74
C LEU A 212 0.68 -1.82 19.81
N ASP A 213 0.93 -3.02 19.30
CA ASP A 213 0.06 -4.17 19.56
C ASP A 213 -0.18 -4.33 21.06
N ASN A 214 -1.41 -4.68 21.43
CA ASN A 214 -1.83 -4.89 22.81
C ASN A 214 -1.74 -3.65 23.71
N TYR A 215 -1.54 -2.45 23.15
CA TYR A 215 -1.62 -1.23 23.94
C TYR A 215 -3.06 -0.94 24.34
N GLU A 216 -3.36 -1.11 25.62
CA GLU A 216 -4.62 -0.66 26.20
C GLU A 216 -4.51 0.81 26.61
N TYR A 217 -5.41 1.64 26.08
CA TYR A 217 -5.47 3.06 26.47
C TYR A 217 -5.64 3.15 28.00
N PRO A 218 -4.79 3.92 28.71
CA PRO A 218 -4.89 4.02 30.15
C PRO A 218 -6.27 4.59 30.53
N LYS A 219 -6.90 4.00 31.54
CA LYS A 219 -8.23 4.44 32.06
C LYS A 219 -8.25 5.91 32.50
N LYS A 220 -7.08 6.52 32.71
CA LYS A 220 -6.90 7.96 32.93
C LYS A 220 -5.98 8.51 31.84
N ILE A 221 -6.47 9.47 31.07
CA ILE A 221 -5.67 10.21 30.09
C ILE A 221 -4.79 11.19 30.87
N THR A 222 -3.48 10.93 30.94
CA THR A 222 -2.52 11.94 31.36
C THR A 222 -2.03 12.69 30.12
N PHE A 223 -2.02 14.03 30.17
CA PHE A 223 -1.50 14.86 29.09
C PHE A 223 0.05 14.87 29.05
N ASN A 224 0.71 13.91 29.72
CA ASN A 224 2.16 13.82 29.76
C ASN A 224 2.67 13.03 28.55
N LYS A 225 3.24 13.76 27.59
CA LYS A 225 3.83 13.23 26.36
C LYS A 225 4.88 12.14 26.62
N ALA A 226 5.73 12.29 27.64
CA ALA A 226 6.76 11.30 27.97
C ALA A 226 6.16 10.00 28.53
N GLU A 227 5.01 10.08 29.19
CA GLU A 227 4.30 8.93 29.74
C GLU A 227 3.58 8.13 28.63
N ASN A 228 2.93 8.82 27.68
CA ASN A 228 2.29 8.18 26.53
C ASN A 228 3.30 7.41 25.64
N ILE A 229 4.49 7.99 25.44
CA ILE A 229 5.58 7.31 24.71
C ILE A 229 6.08 6.09 25.47
N LYS A 230 6.20 6.16 26.80
CA LYS A 230 6.58 5.00 27.62
C LYS A 230 5.53 3.88 27.61
N ASN A 231 4.26 4.24 27.42
CA ASN A 231 3.16 3.30 27.63
C ASN A 231 2.71 2.57 26.36
N GLY A 232 3.05 3.05 25.15
CA GLY A 232 2.75 2.33 23.91
C GLY A 232 2.36 3.20 22.71
N VAL A 233 2.54 4.52 22.79
CA VAL A 233 2.26 5.46 21.69
C VAL A 233 3.56 5.97 21.07
N LEU A 234 3.83 5.61 19.82
CA LEU A 234 4.95 6.16 19.06
C LEU A 234 4.52 7.49 18.41
N GLU A 235 5.25 8.57 18.71
CA GLU A 235 5.17 9.80 17.92
C GLU A 235 6.21 9.78 16.82
N LEU A 236 5.74 9.68 15.58
CA LEU A 236 6.59 9.67 14.41
C LEU A 236 6.60 11.06 13.75
N LYS A 237 7.79 11.61 13.53
CA LYS A 237 7.95 12.84 12.73
C LYS A 237 7.63 12.55 11.27
N VAL A 238 6.89 13.44 10.63
CA VAL A 238 6.58 13.37 9.19
C VAL A 238 6.70 14.75 8.55
N TYR A 239 6.73 14.80 7.23
CA TYR A 239 6.76 16.06 6.50
C TYR A 239 5.62 16.99 6.92
N ARG A 240 6.00 18.20 7.35
CA ARG A 240 5.05 19.23 7.75
C ARG A 240 4.44 19.88 6.51
N GLU A 241 3.13 19.80 6.36
CA GLU A 241 2.43 20.36 5.20
C GLU A 241 1.08 20.98 5.57
N ASN A 242 0.57 21.85 4.70
CA ASN A 242 -0.73 22.49 4.84
C ASN A 242 -1.65 22.14 3.65
N THR A 243 -2.95 21.94 3.93
CA THR A 243 -3.96 21.66 2.89
C THR A 243 -4.06 22.77 1.85
N LEU A 244 -3.72 24.02 2.21
CA LEU A 244 -3.66 25.16 1.30
C LEU A 244 -2.63 25.01 0.18
N ASN A 245 -1.64 24.13 0.34
CA ASN A 245 -0.64 23.80 -0.69
C ASN A 245 -1.09 22.68 -1.65
N ARG A 246 -2.30 22.13 -1.45
CA ARG A 246 -2.88 21.00 -2.19
C ARG A 246 -4.22 21.36 -2.85
N LYS A 247 -4.36 22.61 -3.32
CA LYS A 247 -5.62 23.17 -3.86
C LYS A 247 -5.98 22.70 -5.27
N ALA A 248 -5.06 22.07 -5.99
CA ALA A 248 -5.27 21.53 -7.33
C ALA A 248 -4.98 20.03 -7.35
N SER A 249 -5.77 19.31 -8.15
CA SER A 249 -5.62 17.86 -8.36
C SER A 249 -5.52 17.56 -9.86
N ILE A 250 -4.65 16.63 -10.20
CA ILE A 250 -4.48 16.06 -11.55
C ILE A 250 -4.82 14.58 -11.46
N LYS A 251 -5.77 14.14 -12.28
CA LYS A 251 -6.18 12.74 -12.39
C LYS A 251 -5.29 12.06 -13.43
N PHE A 252 -4.71 10.93 -13.09
CA PHE A 252 -3.93 10.07 -13.98
C PHE A 252 -4.52 8.67 -14.00
N LEU A 253 -4.38 8.00 -15.14
CA LEU A 253 -4.62 6.56 -15.30
C LEU A 253 -3.25 5.86 -15.25
N VAL A 254 -2.99 5.11 -14.19
CA VAL A 254 -1.64 4.64 -13.85
C VAL A 254 -1.55 3.14 -13.98
N ASP A 255 -0.61 2.66 -14.79
CA ASP A 255 -0.26 1.24 -14.89
C ASP A 255 0.02 0.66 -13.50
N SER A 256 -0.77 -0.32 -13.06
CA SER A 256 -0.63 -0.91 -11.72
C SER A 256 0.71 -1.63 -11.52
N SER A 257 1.41 -2.00 -12.58
CA SER A 257 2.73 -2.62 -12.53
C SER A 257 3.89 -1.63 -12.40
N VAL A 258 3.65 -0.32 -12.45
CA VAL A 258 4.71 0.68 -12.16
C VAL A 258 4.64 1.25 -10.76
N ILE A 259 3.62 0.87 -10.00
CA ILE A 259 3.41 1.33 -8.63
C ILE A 259 4.40 0.59 -7.73
N ALA A 260 5.17 1.37 -6.97
CA ALA A 260 6.09 0.81 -5.99
C ALA A 260 5.30 0.01 -4.93
N PRO A 261 5.86 -1.12 -4.46
CA PRO A 261 5.26 -1.92 -3.41
C PRO A 261 4.91 -1.10 -2.16
N LYS A 262 3.78 -1.45 -1.53
CA LYS A 262 3.34 -0.84 -0.27
C LYS A 262 4.05 -1.52 0.89
N HIS A 263 4.45 -0.74 1.88
CA HIS A 263 4.99 -1.27 3.12
C HIS A 263 3.88 -1.82 4.00
N LEU A 264 4.24 -2.71 4.91
CA LEU A 264 3.30 -3.39 5.80
C LEU A 264 3.72 -3.22 7.25
N TRP A 265 2.73 -3.34 8.14
CA TRP A 265 2.97 -3.75 9.52
C TRP A 265 2.49 -5.18 9.71
N LYS A 266 3.32 -6.02 10.32
CA LYS A 266 2.95 -7.36 10.80
C LYS A 266 2.55 -7.24 12.26
N HIS A 267 1.28 -7.52 12.53
CA HIS A 267 0.69 -7.49 13.87
C HIS A 267 0.62 -8.90 14.44
N ALA A 268 1.04 -9.04 15.70
CA ALA A 268 0.98 -10.28 16.47
C ALA A 268 0.40 -10.02 17.87
N PRO A 269 -0.88 -9.59 17.97
CA PRO A 269 -1.52 -9.36 19.25
C PRO A 269 -1.67 -10.67 20.05
N ASN A 270 -1.65 -10.54 21.38
CA ASN A 270 -1.78 -11.67 22.29
C ASN A 270 -3.15 -12.33 22.12
N ASN A 271 -3.16 -13.66 22.02
CA ASN A 271 -4.37 -14.49 21.87
C ASN A 271 -5.23 -14.15 20.63
N GLN A 272 -4.62 -13.58 19.59
CA GLN A 272 -5.28 -13.26 18.34
C GLN A 272 -4.43 -13.75 17.16
N PRO A 273 -5.04 -14.00 15.98
CA PRO A 273 -4.29 -14.35 14.79
C PRO A 273 -3.31 -13.24 14.37
N VAL A 274 -2.19 -13.65 13.78
CA VAL A 274 -1.28 -12.73 13.08
C VAL A 274 -2.00 -12.17 11.86
N PHE A 275 -1.87 -10.87 11.64
CA PHE A 275 -2.39 -10.18 10.47
C PHE A 275 -1.41 -9.11 9.99
N TYR A 276 -1.63 -8.64 8.77
CA TYR A 276 -0.82 -7.60 8.16
C TYR A 276 -1.69 -6.38 7.89
N GLU A 277 -1.22 -5.20 8.27
CA GLU A 277 -1.82 -3.91 7.95
C GLU A 277 -1.01 -3.25 6.84
N ILE A 278 -1.71 -2.70 5.84
CA ILE A 278 -1.06 -1.93 4.77
C ILE A 278 -0.77 -0.54 5.31
N CYS A 279 0.52 -0.20 5.37
CA CYS A 279 0.95 1.12 5.80
C CYS A 279 0.49 2.17 4.77
N MET A 280 -0.27 3.16 5.24
CA MET A 280 -0.77 4.27 4.44
C MET A 280 -1.44 3.80 3.14
N PRO A 281 -2.58 3.11 3.22
CA PRO A 281 -3.18 2.38 2.10
C PRO A 281 -3.49 3.30 0.91
N PHE A 282 -3.70 4.59 1.14
CA PHE A 282 -4.04 5.57 0.11
C PHE A 282 -2.84 6.30 -0.51
N ILE A 283 -1.59 5.97 -0.16
CA ILE A 283 -0.38 6.48 -0.83
C ILE A 283 0.04 5.52 -1.93
N TYR A 284 0.29 6.07 -3.11
CA TYR A 284 0.90 5.36 -4.23
C TYR A 284 2.11 6.15 -4.67
N ARG A 285 3.19 5.47 -5.03
CA ARG A 285 4.39 6.13 -5.56
C ARG A 285 4.95 5.36 -6.72
N ILE A 286 5.51 6.08 -7.69
CA ILE A 286 6.22 5.50 -8.83
C ILE A 286 7.69 5.85 -8.64
N GLY A 287 8.54 4.83 -8.55
CA GLY A 287 9.97 5.00 -8.46
C GLY A 287 10.56 5.32 -9.83
N GLY A 288 11.55 6.21 -9.87
CA GLY A 288 12.30 6.53 -11.08
C GLY A 288 13.76 6.84 -10.80
N GLU A 289 14.57 6.77 -11.85
CA GLU A 289 15.98 7.11 -11.81
C GLU A 289 16.19 8.53 -11.26
N SER A 290 17.16 8.68 -10.35
CA SER A 290 17.43 9.95 -9.68
C SER A 290 17.75 11.05 -10.69
N GLU A 291 17.34 12.28 -10.41
CA GLU A 291 17.44 13.47 -11.28
C GLU A 291 16.66 13.42 -12.61
N LEU A 292 16.06 12.29 -12.99
CA LEU A 292 15.23 12.20 -14.18
C LEU A 292 13.75 12.53 -13.87
N THR A 293 12.99 12.75 -14.93
CA THR A 293 11.54 12.92 -14.89
C THR A 293 10.84 11.67 -15.42
N LEU A 294 9.58 11.51 -15.05
CA LEU A 294 8.66 10.57 -15.69
C LEU A 294 7.77 11.32 -16.68
N GLY A 295 7.49 10.71 -17.82
CA GLY A 295 6.52 11.21 -18.77
C GLY A 295 5.13 10.61 -18.57
N PHE A 296 4.12 11.29 -19.12
CA PHE A 296 2.78 10.75 -19.33
C PHE A 296 2.24 11.14 -20.70
N LYS A 297 1.32 10.33 -21.26
CA LYS A 297 0.65 10.63 -22.53
C LYS A 297 -0.84 10.83 -22.29
N LYS A 298 -1.35 12.02 -22.62
CA LYS A 298 -2.69 12.51 -22.21
C LYS A 298 -2.80 12.55 -20.68
N ASP A 299 -3.25 11.46 -20.07
CA ASP A 299 -3.39 11.26 -18.64
C ASP A 299 -2.86 9.88 -18.21
N VAL A 300 -2.26 9.11 -19.12
CA VAL A 300 -1.79 7.76 -18.85
C VAL A 300 -0.31 7.76 -18.47
N ILE A 301 0.00 7.17 -17.32
CA ILE A 301 1.37 6.85 -16.89
C ILE A 301 1.58 5.35 -17.09
N SER A 302 2.40 5.01 -18.08
CA SER A 302 2.74 3.62 -18.42
C SER A 302 4.19 3.31 -18.04
N ASN A 303 4.55 2.02 -18.12
CA ASN A 303 5.93 1.59 -17.99
C ASN A 303 6.85 2.30 -19.00
N GLN A 304 8.02 2.76 -18.53
CA GLN A 304 8.99 3.53 -19.32
C GLN A 304 10.40 3.35 -18.75
N LYS A 305 11.42 3.64 -19.57
CA LYS A 305 12.84 3.38 -19.24
C LYS A 305 13.31 4.02 -17.93
N ASN A 306 12.79 5.20 -17.58
CA ASN A 306 13.21 5.92 -16.39
C ASN A 306 12.56 5.41 -15.11
N ILE A 307 11.62 4.46 -15.19
CA ILE A 307 11.00 3.86 -14.01
C ILE A 307 11.96 2.87 -13.38
N LYS A 308 12.06 2.95 -12.06
CA LYS A 308 12.91 2.11 -11.23
C LYS A 308 12.05 1.44 -10.17
N MET A 309 12.07 0.12 -10.17
CA MET A 309 11.37 -0.71 -9.18
C MET A 309 12.39 -1.33 -8.23
N LEU A 310 12.05 -1.40 -6.95
CA LEU A 310 12.88 -2.08 -5.95
C LEU A 310 12.25 -3.43 -5.61
N ASP A 311 13.11 -4.43 -5.39
CA ASP A 311 12.72 -5.82 -5.24
C ASP A 311 12.43 -6.20 -3.76
N TYR A 312 11.96 -5.25 -2.96
CA TYR A 312 11.66 -5.47 -1.55
C TYR A 312 10.54 -4.57 -1.04
N GLN A 313 10.00 -4.93 0.11
CA GLN A 313 9.04 -4.18 0.91
C GLN A 313 9.55 -4.09 2.34
N VAL A 314 9.25 -2.99 3.04
CA VAL A 314 9.47 -2.90 4.47
C VAL A 314 8.24 -3.47 5.18
N VAL A 315 8.44 -4.41 6.10
CA VAL A 315 7.41 -5.09 6.87
C VAL A 315 7.74 -4.99 8.35
N GLY A 316 7.31 -3.89 8.97
CA GLY A 316 7.59 -3.57 10.36
C GLY A 316 6.79 -4.42 11.36
N LEU A 317 7.36 -4.72 12.53
CA LEU A 317 6.65 -5.46 13.59
C LEU A 317 5.82 -4.53 14.49
N GLY A 318 4.51 -4.71 14.54
CA GLY A 318 3.56 -3.86 15.29
C GLY A 318 3.72 -3.89 16.81
N ASN A 319 4.44 -4.87 17.35
CA ASN A 319 4.68 -5.05 18.79
C ASN A 319 5.96 -4.36 19.30
N SER A 320 6.66 -3.59 18.45
CA SER A 320 7.87 -2.86 18.83
C SER A 320 7.89 -1.45 18.21
N PHE A 321 8.52 -0.48 18.88
CA PHE A 321 8.60 0.89 18.33
C PHE A 321 9.45 0.96 17.08
N SER A 322 10.58 0.25 17.03
CA SER A 322 11.42 0.15 15.83
C SER A 322 10.66 -0.49 14.66
N GLY A 323 9.88 -1.54 14.94
CA GLY A 323 9.01 -2.16 13.94
C GLY A 323 7.89 -1.24 13.47
N LEU A 324 7.23 -0.48 14.35
CA LEU A 324 6.23 0.51 13.94
C LEU A 324 6.82 1.65 13.11
N GLU A 325 8.02 2.10 13.44
CA GLU A 325 8.73 3.17 12.74
C GLU A 325 9.24 2.73 11.37
N ALA A 326 9.64 1.45 11.22
CA ALA A 326 10.33 0.93 10.05
C ALA A 326 9.69 1.26 8.69
N PRO A 327 8.36 1.12 8.47
CA PRO A 327 7.74 1.51 7.19
C PRO A 327 7.93 2.99 6.80
N TYR A 328 8.26 3.86 7.74
CA TYR A 328 8.55 5.27 7.48
C TYR A 328 10.06 5.54 7.45
N ASP A 329 10.81 5.00 8.42
CA ASP A 329 12.27 5.05 8.41
C ASP A 329 12.84 3.95 7.50
N GLU A 330 12.69 4.18 6.19
CA GLU A 330 13.20 3.31 5.13
C GLU A 330 14.74 3.21 5.11
N GLU A 331 15.47 4.05 5.88
CA GLU A 331 16.93 4.09 5.95
C GLU A 331 17.48 3.04 6.93
N ASN A 332 16.94 3.00 8.15
CA ASN A 332 17.49 2.22 9.25
C ASN A 332 16.60 1.03 9.61
N THR A 333 16.33 0.16 8.65
CA THR A 333 15.47 -1.00 8.88
C THR A 333 16.04 -2.30 8.34
N GLU A 334 16.06 -3.31 9.20
CA GLU A 334 16.28 -4.71 8.81
C GLU A 334 14.95 -5.44 8.51
N HIS A 335 13.82 -4.78 8.76
CA HIS A 335 12.48 -5.32 8.60
C HIS A 335 12.05 -5.33 7.13
N ILE A 336 12.75 -6.11 6.30
CA ILE A 336 12.47 -6.21 4.88
C ILE A 336 11.97 -7.59 4.48
N PHE A 337 11.03 -7.61 3.55
CA PHE A 337 10.66 -8.81 2.80
C PHE A 337 11.12 -8.61 1.36
N LYS A 338 11.75 -9.62 0.77
CA LYS A 338 12.19 -9.61 -0.62
C LYS A 338 11.09 -10.16 -1.53
N ILE A 339 10.88 -9.51 -2.67
CA ILE A 339 9.86 -9.90 -3.63
C ILE A 339 10.40 -11.05 -4.48
N GLU A 340 9.61 -12.12 -4.63
CA GLU A 340 9.94 -13.23 -5.50
C GLU A 340 9.87 -12.83 -6.97
N LYS A 341 10.86 -13.23 -7.76
CA LYS A 341 10.90 -12.98 -9.21
C LYS A 341 10.42 -14.23 -9.93
N LEU A 342 9.18 -14.20 -10.36
CA LEU A 342 8.58 -15.31 -11.09
C LEU A 342 9.01 -15.28 -12.55
N ASN A 343 9.35 -16.45 -13.10
CA ASN A 343 9.51 -16.60 -14.55
C ASN A 343 8.13 -16.58 -15.24
N THR A 344 8.09 -16.59 -16.58
CA THR A 344 6.82 -16.55 -17.33
C THR A 344 6.00 -17.83 -17.23
N ASP A 345 6.61 -18.93 -16.82
CA ASP A 345 6.07 -20.29 -16.93
C ASP A 345 5.60 -20.84 -15.57
N THR A 346 5.70 -20.04 -14.51
CA THR A 346 5.29 -20.39 -13.15
C THR A 346 4.42 -19.29 -12.54
N ASN A 347 3.62 -19.67 -11.54
CA ASN A 347 2.85 -18.74 -10.73
C ASN A 347 3.25 -18.83 -9.25
N ILE A 348 2.73 -17.89 -8.44
CA ILE A 348 3.05 -17.79 -7.00
C ILE A 348 2.78 -19.10 -6.27
N LEU A 349 1.65 -19.75 -6.58
CA LEU A 349 1.17 -20.90 -5.83
C LEU A 349 2.02 -22.14 -6.15
N GLU A 350 2.33 -22.35 -7.43
CA GLU A 350 3.25 -23.42 -7.86
C GLU A 350 4.64 -23.23 -7.27
N PHE A 351 5.23 -22.04 -7.43
CA PHE A 351 6.53 -21.72 -6.88
C PHE A 351 6.60 -21.99 -5.37
N TRP A 352 5.57 -21.59 -4.63
CA TRP A 352 5.49 -21.80 -3.18
C TRP A 352 5.62 -23.28 -2.80
N PHE A 353 4.84 -24.15 -3.46
CA PHE A 353 4.84 -25.57 -3.12
C PHE A 353 6.11 -26.28 -3.59
N GLU A 354 6.62 -25.93 -4.77
CA GLU A 354 7.88 -26.47 -5.31
C GLU A 354 9.09 -26.15 -4.43
N ASN A 355 9.06 -25.00 -3.75
CA ASN A 355 10.16 -24.50 -2.91
C ASN A 355 9.83 -24.53 -1.42
N SER A 356 8.84 -25.32 -1.01
CA SER A 356 8.39 -25.36 0.39
C SER A 356 9.53 -25.76 1.34
N ASN A 357 9.61 -25.06 2.49
CA ASN A 357 10.65 -25.26 3.52
C ASN A 357 12.10 -25.07 3.05
N THR A 358 12.32 -24.23 2.03
CA THR A 358 13.66 -23.84 1.57
C THR A 358 13.94 -22.36 1.83
N ASP A 359 15.21 -21.97 1.86
CA ASP A 359 15.61 -20.57 2.06
C ASP A 359 15.45 -19.78 0.76
N GLN A 360 14.41 -18.93 0.71
CA GLN A 360 14.12 -18.03 -0.41
C GLN A 360 14.54 -16.58 -0.11
N PHE A 361 15.33 -16.35 0.94
CA PHE A 361 15.69 -15.01 1.40
C PHE A 361 17.19 -14.75 1.38
N SER A 362 18.02 -15.59 2.00
CA SER A 362 19.41 -15.21 2.35
C SER A 362 20.26 -14.87 1.14
N GLU A 363 20.17 -15.68 0.08
CA GLU A 363 20.98 -15.51 -1.14
C GLU A 363 20.36 -14.54 -2.15
N LYS A 364 19.12 -14.07 -1.91
CA LYS A 364 18.43 -13.19 -2.85
C LYS A 364 19.01 -11.77 -2.79
N ILE A 365 19.67 -11.35 -3.87
CA ILE A 365 20.25 -10.01 -4.00
C ILE A 365 19.15 -9.03 -4.44
N ILE A 366 19.05 -7.89 -3.76
CA ILE A 366 18.07 -6.84 -4.03
C ILE A 366 18.77 -5.48 -4.19
N ASP A 367 18.19 -4.60 -5.00
CA ASP A 367 18.56 -3.17 -4.97
C ASP A 367 17.82 -2.50 -3.81
N ILE A 368 18.55 -1.74 -2.99
CA ILE A 368 18.04 -1.05 -1.81
C ILE A 368 18.05 0.46 -2.02
N GLN A 369 17.14 1.16 -1.35
CA GLN A 369 17.20 2.62 -1.29
C GLN A 369 18.52 3.06 -0.64
N LYS A 370 19.15 4.08 -1.23
CA LYS A 370 20.37 4.71 -0.71
C LYS A 370 20.03 6.14 -0.32
N PHE A 371 20.57 6.56 0.81
CA PHE A 371 20.28 7.84 1.43
C PHE A 371 21.49 8.75 1.35
N GLU A 372 21.25 10.05 1.14
CA GLU A 372 22.30 11.06 1.24
C GLU A 372 22.79 11.11 2.69
N LYS A 373 24.11 10.96 2.89
CA LYS A 373 24.71 11.16 4.21
C LYS A 373 24.41 12.58 4.67
N THR A 374 23.77 12.73 5.82
CA THR A 374 23.69 14.03 6.47
C THR A 374 25.12 14.43 6.83
N PRO A 375 25.62 15.63 6.45
CA PRO A 375 26.88 16.11 6.97
C PRO A 375 26.80 16.06 8.51
N PRO A 376 27.84 15.61 9.23
CA PRO A 376 27.85 15.76 10.67
C PRO A 376 27.62 17.24 10.99
N ASP A 377 26.60 17.52 11.82
CA ASP A 377 26.36 18.87 12.31
C ASP A 377 27.69 19.39 12.87
N ASN A 378 28.20 20.51 12.33
CA ASN A 378 29.36 21.18 12.88
C ASN A 378 28.99 21.57 14.32
N VAL A 379 29.60 20.88 15.29
CA VAL A 379 29.52 21.13 16.73
C VAL A 379 29.87 22.57 17.07
#